data_AF-A0A235HMV6-F1
#
_entry.id   AF-A0A235HMV6-F1
#
_cell.length_a   1.000
_cell.length_b   1.000
_cell.length_c   1.000
_cell.angle_alpha   90.00
_cell.angle_beta   90.00
_cell.angle_gamma   90.00
#
_symmetry.space_group_name_H-M   'P 1'
#
loop_
_entity.id
_entity.type
_entity.pdbx_description
1 polymer ?
#
loop_
_entity_poly.entity_id
_entity_poly.type
_entity_poly.pdbx_seq_one_letter_code
_entity_poly.pdbx_strand_id
1 'polypeptide(L)'
;MRVMELKQLAKKLGFSRIKPEQKQHVVLETPMEEPAWNLLAANLPENLKTRFVYSPGKVTVRGLGVFKADQQLQNLIDAFGRMQGAIPEAVGV
;
A
#
# COMPACT_ATOMS: atom_id res chain seq x y z
N MET A 1 3.95 -5.71 17.40
CA MET A 1 4.52 -6.39 16.21
C MET A 1 4.01 -5.71 14.92
N ARG A 2 4.53 -4.53 14.55
CA ARG A 2 3.99 -3.70 13.45
C ARG A 2 4.09 -4.31 12.04
N VAL A 3 5.11 -5.15 11.82
CA VAL A 3 5.31 -5.81 10.52
C VAL A 3 4.18 -6.80 10.20
N MET A 4 3.62 -7.48 11.20
CA MET A 4 2.51 -8.41 11.01
C MET A 4 1.24 -7.68 10.58
N GLU A 5 0.95 -6.56 11.23
CA GLU A 5 -0.18 -5.68 10.91
C GLU A 5 -0.09 -5.18 9.46
N LEU A 6 1.09 -4.66 9.06
CA LEU A 6 1.33 -4.24 7.69
C LEU A 6 1.03 -5.36 6.67
N LYS A 7 1.49 -6.59 6.94
CA LYS A 7 1.27 -7.74 6.05
C LYS A 7 -0.21 -8.13 5.98
N GLN A 8 -0.95 -8.08 7.10
CA GLN A 8 -2.37 -8.39 7.13
C GLN A 8 -3.18 -7.37 6.33
N LEU A 9 -2.89 -6.08 6.52
CA LEU A 9 -3.51 -4.99 5.76
C LEU A 9 -3.20 -5.13 4.26
N ALA A 10 -1.94 -5.37 3.91
CA ALA A 10 -1.53 -5.57 2.52
C ALA A 10 -2.33 -6.67 1.83
N LYS A 11 -2.51 -7.82 2.50
CA LYS A 11 -3.27 -8.96 1.96
C LYS A 11 -4.74 -8.60 1.73
N LYS A 12 -5.38 -7.90 2.67
CA LYS A 12 -6.78 -7.46 2.53
C LYS A 12 -6.97 -6.52 1.34
N LEU A 13 -5.97 -5.67 1.07
CA LEU A 13 -5.96 -4.74 -0.05
C LEU A 13 -5.56 -5.37 -1.39
N GLY A 14 -5.29 -6.67 -1.46
CA GLY A 14 -4.88 -7.34 -2.70
C GLY A 14 -3.39 -7.21 -3.06
N PHE A 15 -2.53 -6.80 -2.12
CA PHE A 15 -1.08 -6.86 -2.31
C PHE A 15 -0.55 -8.25 -1.91
N SER A 16 0.17 -8.89 -2.82
CA SER A 16 0.71 -10.25 -2.63
C SER A 16 2.07 -10.24 -1.94
N ARG A 17 2.88 -9.18 -2.12
CA ARG A 17 4.22 -9.10 -1.53
C ARG A 17 4.68 -7.67 -1.31
N ILE A 18 5.54 -7.49 -0.30
CA ILE A 18 6.19 -6.21 0.03
C ILE A 18 7.70 -6.41 -0.09
N LYS A 19 8.34 -5.66 -0.99
CA LYS A 19 9.77 -5.74 -1.28
C LYS A 19 10.44 -4.38 -1.05
N PRO A 20 11.34 -4.21 -0.08
CA PRO A 20 12.16 -3.02 0.01
C PRO A 20 13.15 -2.96 -1.17
N GLU A 21 13.23 -1.83 -1.87
CA GLU A 21 14.11 -1.62 -3.02
C GLU A 21 15.16 -0.54 -2.69
N GLN A 22 16.44 -0.96 -2.72
CA GLN A 22 17.62 -0.09 -2.61
C GLN A 22 17.55 0.94 -1.45
N LYS A 23 16.88 0.59 -0.35
CA LYS A 23 16.64 1.41 0.85
C LYS A 23 15.81 2.69 0.63
N GLN A 24 15.40 3.00 -0.59
CA GLN A 24 14.69 4.25 -0.91
C GLN A 24 13.19 4.05 -1.18
N HIS A 25 12.83 2.92 -1.76
CA HIS A 25 11.47 2.63 -2.22
C HIS A 25 10.97 1.30 -1.68
N VAL A 26 9.66 1.11 -1.72
CA VAL A 26 9.02 -0.17 -1.42
C VAL A 26 8.14 -0.56 -2.59
N VAL A 27 8.35 -1.75 -3.12
CA VAL A 27 7.54 -2.35 -4.17
C VAL A 27 6.48 -3.24 -3.55
N LEU A 28 5.23 -2.99 -3.89
CA LEU A 28 4.06 -3.78 -3.52
C LEU A 28 3.64 -4.57 -4.75
N GLU A 29 3.90 -5.87 -4.77
CA GLU A 29 3.45 -6.73 -5.87
C GLU A 29 1.95 -6.97 -5.74
N THR A 30 1.23 -6.90 -6.86
CA THR A 30 -0.22 -7.11 -6.87
C THR A 30 -0.71 -7.63 -8.23
N PRO A 31 -1.67 -8.56 -8.26
CA PRO A 31 -2.38 -8.93 -9.48
C PRO A 31 -3.42 -7.89 -9.90
N MET A 32 -3.63 -6.82 -9.11
CA MET A 32 -4.63 -5.81 -9.41
C MET A 32 -4.29 -5.03 -10.68
N GLU A 33 -5.31 -4.85 -11.51
CA GLU A 33 -5.28 -3.96 -12.67
C GLU A 33 -5.46 -2.50 -12.26
N GLU A 34 -5.11 -1.59 -13.17
CA GLU A 34 -5.23 -0.14 -12.97
C GLU A 34 -6.60 0.34 -12.44
N PRO A 35 -7.76 -0.14 -12.94
CA PRO A 35 -9.05 0.30 -12.40
C PRO A 35 -9.24 -0.06 -10.93
N ALA A 36 -8.82 -1.25 -10.50
CA ALA A 36 -8.91 -1.67 -9.10
C ALA A 36 -7.97 -0.83 -8.22
N TRP A 37 -6.75 -0.57 -8.70
CA TRP A 37 -5.82 0.34 -8.04
C TRP A 37 -6.41 1.74 -7.87
N ASN A 38 -7.05 2.30 -8.91
CA ASN A 38 -7.61 3.64 -8.87
C ASN A 38 -8.69 3.80 -7.79
N LEU A 39 -9.51 2.76 -7.55
CA LEU A 39 -10.51 2.75 -6.48
C LEU A 39 -9.85 2.78 -5.09
N LEU A 40 -8.83 1.94 -4.86
CA LEU A 40 -8.07 1.95 -3.60
C LEU A 40 -7.39 3.30 -3.37
N ALA A 41 -6.72 3.82 -4.39
CA ALA A 41 -5.96 5.06 -4.33
C ALA A 41 -6.85 6.30 -4.22
N ALA A 42 -8.14 6.23 -4.58
CA ALA A 42 -9.10 7.33 -4.41
C ALA A 42 -9.35 7.69 -2.93
N ASN A 43 -9.11 6.75 -2.01
CA ASN A 43 -9.24 6.98 -0.57
C ASN A 43 -7.99 7.60 0.08
N LEU A 44 -6.92 7.81 -0.70
CA LEU A 44 -5.74 8.53 -0.24
C LEU A 44 -5.87 10.03 -0.49
N PRO A 45 -5.38 10.87 0.44
CA PRO A 45 -5.18 12.29 0.15
C PRO A 45 -4.12 12.46 -0.95
N GLU A 46 -4.26 13.51 -1.76
CA GLU A 46 -3.48 13.73 -2.98
C GLU A 46 -1.95 13.69 -2.74
N ASN A 47 -1.50 14.28 -1.63
CA ASN A 47 -0.10 14.30 -1.21
C ASN A 47 0.48 12.90 -0.91
N LEU A 48 -0.35 11.94 -0.49
CA LEU A 48 0.04 10.54 -0.31
C LEU A 48 -0.09 9.78 -1.62
N LYS A 49 -1.19 9.98 -2.36
CA LYS A 49 -1.47 9.28 -3.62
C LYS A 49 -0.31 9.40 -4.61
N THR A 50 0.26 10.60 -4.75
CA THR A 50 1.43 10.87 -5.63
C THR A 50 2.68 10.06 -5.29
N ARG A 51 2.81 9.53 -4.06
CA ARG A 51 3.93 8.66 -3.67
C ARG A 51 3.76 7.22 -4.14
N PHE A 52 2.53 6.80 -4.45
CA PHE A 52 2.22 5.46 -4.92
C PHE A 52 2.11 5.46 -6.46
N VAL A 53 3.10 4.86 -7.11
CA VAL A 53 3.17 4.81 -8.57
C VAL A 53 2.79 3.41 -9.05
N TYR A 54 1.67 3.31 -9.75
CA TYR A 54 1.20 2.05 -10.32
C TYR A 54 1.99 1.69 -11.59
N SER A 55 2.17 0.39 -11.78
CA SER A 55 2.60 -0.23 -13.04
C SER A 55 1.97 -1.62 -13.11
N PRO A 56 1.79 -2.22 -14.30
CA PRO A 56 1.26 -3.58 -14.39
C PRO A 56 2.02 -4.56 -13.48
N GLY A 57 1.30 -5.22 -12.58
CA GLY A 57 1.84 -6.18 -11.61
C GLY A 57 2.41 -5.60 -10.30
N LYS A 58 2.52 -4.27 -10.14
CA LYS A 58 3.09 -3.67 -8.92
C LYS A 58 2.70 -2.22 -8.66
N VAL A 59 2.79 -1.81 -7.40
CA VAL A 59 2.77 -0.40 -6.97
C VAL A 59 4.09 -0.07 -6.29
N THR A 60 4.75 1.00 -6.72
CA THR A 60 6.01 1.47 -6.11
C THR A 60 5.73 2.64 -5.19
N VAL A 61 6.03 2.48 -3.91
CA VAL A 61 5.96 3.54 -2.90
C VAL A 61 7.30 4.27 -2.85
N ARG A 62 7.29 5.51 -3.33
CA ARG A 62 8.48 6.37 -3.41
C ARG A 62 8.63 7.25 -2.18
N GLY A 63 9.86 7.69 -1.91
CA GLY A 63 10.15 8.65 -0.85
C GLY A 63 10.06 8.12 0.58
N LEU A 64 10.06 6.79 0.79
CA LEU A 64 10.08 6.22 2.14
C LEU A 64 11.48 6.22 2.78
N GLY A 65 12.54 6.18 1.97
CA GLY A 65 13.93 6.14 2.47
C GLY A 65 14.37 7.35 3.29
N VAL A 66 13.62 8.46 3.27
CA VAL A 66 13.90 9.63 4.12
C VAL A 66 13.49 9.43 5.57
N PHE A 67 12.68 8.40 5.87
CA PHE A 67 12.19 8.08 7.21
C PHE A 67 12.97 6.92 7.83
N LYS A 68 13.00 6.87 9.17
CA LYS A 68 13.48 5.70 9.93
C LYS A 68 12.55 4.50 9.74
N ALA A 69 13.06 3.28 9.92
CA ALA A 69 12.32 2.03 9.67
C ALA A 69 10.93 1.98 10.34
N ASP A 70 10.82 2.32 11.62
CA ASP A 70 9.53 2.38 12.32
C ASP A 70 8.54 3.36 11.70
N GLN A 71 9.04 4.51 11.25
CA GLN A 71 8.21 5.52 10.63
C GLN A 71 7.84 5.12 9.20
N GLN A 72 8.71 4.41 8.48
CA GLN A 72 8.35 3.80 7.19
C GLN A 72 7.19 2.81 7.36
N LEU A 73 7.27 1.93 8.37
CA LEU A 73 6.21 0.98 8.69
C LEU A 73 4.90 1.71 9.03
N GLN A 74 4.96 2.71 9.91
CA GLN A 74 3.78 3.49 10.29
C GLN A 74 3.13 4.19 9.09
N ASN A 75 3.93 4.82 8.23
CA ASN A 75 3.42 5.50 7.03
C ASN A 75 2.68 4.53 6.08
N LEU A 76 3.22 3.32 5.90
CA LEU A 76 2.57 2.30 5.07
C LEU A 76 1.28 1.77 5.72
N ILE A 77 1.29 1.51 7.03
CA ILE A 77 0.12 1.08 7.78
C ILE A 77 -1.00 2.13 7.71
N ASP A 78 -0.68 3.40 7.94
CA ASP A 78 -1.63 4.52 7.83
C ASP A 78 -2.23 4.62 6.42
N ALA A 79 -1.40 4.51 5.39
CA ALA A 79 -1.87 4.55 4.00
C ALA A 79 -2.79 3.35 3.70
N PHE A 80 -2.42 2.15 4.13
CA PHE A 80 -3.23 0.95 3.92
C PHE A 80 -4.54 0.99 4.72
N GLY A 81 -4.50 1.53 5.94
CA GLY A 81 -5.69 1.79 6.75
C GLY A 81 -6.70 2.68 6.03
N ARG A 82 -6.22 3.75 5.39
CA ARG A 82 -7.08 4.64 4.57
C ARG A 82 -7.63 3.93 3.33
N MET A 83 -6.81 3.14 2.63
CA MET A 83 -7.26 2.39 1.45
C MET A 83 -8.34 1.35 1.78
N GLN A 84 -8.41 0.81 3.01
CA GLN A 84 -9.47 -0.13 3.37
C GLN A 84 -10.87 0.49 3.30
N GLY A 85 -11.02 1.82 3.45
CA GLY A 85 -12.30 2.50 3.23
C GLY A 85 -12.83 2.37 1.79
N ALA A 86 -11.97 1.98 0.85
CA ALA A 86 -12.33 1.68 -0.53
C ALA A 86 -12.93 0.29 -0.72
N ILE A 87 -12.71 -0.62 0.24
CA ILE A 87 -13.21 -1.99 0.15
C ILE A 87 -14.60 -1.98 0.78
N PRO A 88 -15.69 -2.12 -0.01
CA PRO A 88 -17.00 -2.36 0.60
C PRO A 88 -16.85 -3.61 1.46
N GLU A 89 -17.38 -3.59 2.68
CA GLU A 89 -17.42 -4.77 3.57
C GLU A 89 -18.14 -5.90 2.82
N ALA A 90 -17.38 -6.67 2.03
CA ALA A 90 -17.86 -7.85 1.36
C ALA A 90 -17.97 -8.92 2.44
N VAL A 91 -19.12 -8.89 3.10
CA VAL A 91 -19.94 -10.04 3.50
C VAL A 91 -19.15 -11.34 3.37
N GLY A 92 -18.58 -11.77 4.49
CA GLY A 92 -18.28 -13.18 4.67
C GLY A 92 -19.60 -13.93 4.60
N VAL A 93 -19.83 -14.59 3.47
CA VAL A 93 -20.74 -15.74 3.37
C VAL A 93 -19.94 -17.01 3.57
#